data_AF-A0A3E1NDY0-F1
#
_entry.id   AF-A0A3E1NDY0-F1
#
_cell.length_a   1.000
_cell.length_b   1.000
_cell.length_c   1.000
_cell.angle_alpha   90.00
_cell.angle_beta   90.00
_cell.angle_gamma   90.00
#
_symmetry.space_group_name_H-M   'P 1'
#
loop_
_entity.id
_entity.type
_entity.pdbx_description
1 polymer ?
#
loop_
_entity_poly.entity_id
_entity_poly.type
_entity_poly.pdbx_seq_one_letter_code
_entity_poly.pdbx_strand_id
1 'polypeptide(L)'
;MNLFVKRFSLLLFLPALAVLLGMAPPKKKVIFLGDSITYAGDLEGGYIRMMRDTLQHNGSDDRYELVGKGVGGNKIRDLLARIETDVIQQQPDIVFLMIGINDVGFFTWQPTVGGTFPDQYELGLSYIVKRLQEKHISVILCTPTIIGEKKHGSNPMDKQLDQYAAIMQKVAKKNGTLFCNIRKVFIDTLKTINPNNQQKGILTVDNVHMNEKGNKLIAETFLPFLK
;
A
#
# COMPACT_ATOMS: atom_id res chain seq x y z
N MET A 1 76.39 -17.33 40.87
CA MET A 1 76.39 -17.51 39.40
C MET A 1 74.93 -17.62 38.95
N ASN A 2 74.26 -16.50 38.67
CA ASN A 2 72.88 -16.48 38.17
C ASN A 2 72.79 -15.43 37.06
N LEU A 3 72.64 -15.90 35.81
CA LEU A 3 72.44 -15.08 34.62
C LEU A 3 71.02 -14.51 34.64
N PHE A 4 70.90 -13.18 34.72
CA PHE A 4 69.63 -12.48 34.46
C PHE A 4 69.50 -12.24 32.94
N VAL A 5 68.71 -13.08 32.27
CA VAL A 5 68.30 -12.87 30.87
C VAL A 5 67.12 -11.89 30.87
N LYS A 6 67.36 -10.64 30.48
CA LYS A 6 66.29 -9.67 30.19
C LYS A 6 65.61 -10.05 28.87
N ARG A 7 64.41 -10.61 28.94
CA ARG A 7 63.53 -10.80 27.78
C ARG A 7 62.95 -9.45 27.36
N PHE A 8 63.34 -8.97 26.18
CA PHE A 8 62.64 -7.88 25.49
C PHE A 8 61.37 -8.47 24.84
N SER A 9 60.21 -8.19 25.42
CA SER A 9 58.93 -8.47 24.76
C SER A 9 58.65 -7.36 23.75
N LEU A 10 58.87 -7.64 22.47
CA LEU A 10 58.46 -6.78 21.37
C LEU A 10 56.93 -6.86 21.23
N LEU A 11 56.20 -5.88 21.76
CA LEU A 11 54.77 -5.74 21.51
C LEU A 11 54.58 -5.25 20.07
N LEU A 12 54.23 -6.17 19.18
CA LEU A 12 53.73 -5.88 17.84
C LEU A 12 52.36 -5.20 17.96
N PHE A 13 52.33 -3.88 17.83
CA PHE A 13 51.10 -3.13 17.56
C PHE A 13 50.67 -3.43 16.12
N LEU A 14 49.76 -4.38 15.95
CA LEU A 14 49.00 -4.53 14.71
C LEU A 14 47.91 -3.45 14.69
N PRO A 15 47.91 -2.50 13.74
CA PRO A 15 46.76 -1.64 13.56
C PRO A 15 45.62 -2.54 13.07
N ALA A 16 44.56 -2.66 13.88
CA ALA A 16 43.32 -3.27 13.44
C ALA A 16 42.73 -2.35 12.35
N LEU A 17 43.06 -2.65 11.10
CA LEU A 17 42.45 -2.03 9.94
C LEU A 17 41.01 -2.55 9.89
N ALA A 18 40.09 -1.81 10.50
CA ALA A 18 38.66 -2.06 10.38
C ALA A 18 38.26 -1.82 8.92
N VAL A 19 38.26 -2.88 8.12
CA VAL A 19 37.63 -2.88 6.80
C VAL A 19 36.13 -2.76 7.06
N LEU A 20 35.60 -1.54 6.99
CA LEU A 20 34.18 -1.28 6.84
C LEU A 20 33.77 -1.85 5.47
N LEU A 21 33.45 -3.14 5.43
CA LEU A 21 32.63 -3.69 4.36
C LEU A 21 31.31 -2.92 4.41
N GLY A 22 31.14 -1.99 3.48
CA GLY A 22 29.91 -1.23 3.34
C GLY A 22 28.76 -2.16 3.02
N MET A 23 28.08 -2.69 4.05
CA MET A 23 26.81 -3.35 3.88
C MET A 23 25.84 -2.28 3.39
N ALA A 24 25.24 -2.50 2.23
CA ALA A 24 24.16 -1.64 1.75
C ALA A 24 23.09 -1.55 2.86
N PRO A 25 22.51 -0.36 3.09
CA PRO A 25 21.48 -0.20 4.10
C PRO A 25 20.34 -1.19 3.86
N PRO A 26 19.70 -1.72 4.91
CA PRO A 26 18.60 -2.67 4.74
C PRO A 26 17.47 -2.04 3.93
N LYS A 27 16.82 -2.83 3.07
CA LYS A 27 15.69 -2.38 2.26
C LYS A 27 14.56 -1.90 3.17
N LYS A 28 13.90 -0.81 2.82
CA LYS A 28 12.63 -0.42 3.46
C LYS A 28 11.54 -1.41 3.05
N LYS A 29 10.90 -2.06 4.02
CA LYS A 29 9.78 -2.98 3.75
C LYS A 29 8.48 -2.21 3.61
N VAL A 30 7.79 -2.43 2.50
CA VAL A 30 6.54 -1.78 2.13
C VAL A 30 5.46 -2.82 1.96
N ILE A 31 4.40 -2.73 2.77
CA ILE A 31 3.25 -3.61 2.67
C ILE A 31 2.08 -2.90 2.00
N PHE A 32 1.51 -3.54 1.00
CA PHE A 32 0.24 -3.14 0.39
C PHE A 32 -0.87 -3.98 1.01
N LEU A 33 -1.67 -3.39 1.89
CA LEU A 33 -2.79 -4.03 2.58
C LEU A 33 -4.11 -3.65 1.88
N GLY A 34 -4.92 -4.65 1.54
CA GLY A 34 -6.21 -4.36 0.91
C GLY A 34 -7.02 -5.59 0.53
N ASP A 35 -7.87 -5.42 -0.49
CA ASP A 35 -8.82 -6.43 -0.96
C ASP A 35 -8.32 -7.17 -2.23
N SER A 36 -9.25 -7.59 -3.10
CA SER A 36 -8.95 -8.26 -4.37
C SER A 36 -8.13 -7.40 -5.32
N ILE A 37 -8.26 -6.07 -5.29
CA ILE A 37 -7.47 -5.19 -6.16
C ILE A 37 -6.00 -5.26 -5.74
N THR A 38 -5.72 -5.25 -4.43
CA THR A 38 -4.37 -5.43 -3.91
C THR A 38 -3.84 -6.85 -4.13
N TYR A 39 -4.70 -7.87 -4.03
CA TYR A 39 -4.32 -9.25 -4.33
C TYR A 39 -3.87 -9.39 -5.78
N ALA A 40 -4.70 -8.93 -6.73
CA ALA A 40 -4.36 -8.93 -8.15
C ALA A 40 -3.18 -8.01 -8.47
N GLY A 41 -3.00 -6.95 -7.70
CA GLY A 41 -1.87 -6.03 -7.80
C GLY A 41 -0.51 -6.70 -7.60
N ASP A 42 -0.46 -7.81 -6.86
CA ASP A 42 0.78 -8.55 -6.62
C ASP A 42 1.07 -9.66 -7.64
N LEU A 43 0.07 -9.98 -8.49
CA LEU A 43 0.21 -10.95 -9.56
C LEU A 43 0.90 -10.33 -10.78
N GLU A 44 1.21 -11.18 -11.77
CA GLU A 44 1.76 -10.72 -13.05
C GLU A 44 0.85 -9.68 -13.71
N GLY A 45 1.44 -8.57 -14.17
CA GLY A 45 0.70 -7.43 -14.72
C GLY A 45 -0.03 -6.56 -13.68
N GLY A 46 0.06 -6.89 -12.39
CA GLY A 46 -0.51 -6.09 -11.30
C GLY A 46 0.32 -4.85 -10.96
N TYR A 47 -0.30 -3.85 -10.32
CA TYR A 47 0.35 -2.57 -10.02
C TYR A 47 1.58 -2.71 -9.10
N ILE A 48 1.58 -3.62 -8.12
CA ILE A 48 2.73 -3.84 -7.23
C ILE A 48 3.89 -4.45 -8.04
N ARG A 49 3.60 -5.37 -8.97
CA ARG A 49 4.60 -5.90 -9.89
C ARG A 49 5.18 -4.80 -10.77
N MET A 50 4.34 -3.95 -11.36
CA MET A 50 4.79 -2.80 -12.15
C MET A 50 5.65 -1.82 -11.35
N MET A 51 5.33 -1.60 -10.07
CA MET A 51 6.17 -0.80 -9.18
C MET A 51 7.54 -1.45 -8.95
N ARG A 52 7.62 -2.77 -8.73
CA ARG A 52 8.90 -3.50 -8.62
C ARG A 52 9.72 -3.36 -9.90
N ASP A 53 9.09 -3.54 -11.06
CA ASP A 53 9.77 -3.41 -12.36
C ASP A 53 10.32 -1.98 -12.56
N THR A 54 9.55 -0.97 -12.15
CA THR A 54 9.99 0.44 -12.23
C THR A 54 11.17 0.71 -11.28
N LEU A 55 11.14 0.17 -10.06
CA LEU A 55 12.25 0.31 -9.11
C LEU A 55 13.52 -0.37 -9.65
N GLN A 56 13.40 -1.55 -10.24
CA GLN A 56 14.52 -2.26 -10.86
C GLN A 56 15.08 -1.48 -12.06
N HIS A 57 14.21 -0.98 -12.94
CA HIS A 57 14.62 -0.17 -14.09
C HIS A 57 15.37 1.10 -13.68
N ASN A 58 14.96 1.72 -12.58
CA ASN A 58 15.58 2.93 -12.03
C ASN A 58 16.78 2.64 -11.10
N GLY A 59 17.22 1.38 -10.96
CA GLY A 59 18.33 0.99 -10.08
C GLY A 59 18.08 1.32 -8.60
N SER A 60 16.83 1.18 -8.14
CA SER A 60 16.38 1.48 -6.78
C SER A 60 15.68 0.30 -6.10
N ASP A 61 15.73 -0.89 -6.68
CA ASP A 61 15.15 -2.11 -6.13
C ASP A 61 15.90 -2.64 -4.91
N ASP A 62 17.14 -2.20 -4.68
CA ASP A 62 17.90 -2.42 -3.46
C ASP A 62 17.39 -1.57 -2.28
N ARG A 63 16.62 -0.51 -2.52
CA ARG A 63 16.10 0.38 -1.48
C ARG A 63 14.79 -0.08 -0.86
N TYR A 64 14.02 -0.92 -1.56
CA TYR A 64 12.65 -1.29 -1.16
C TYR A 64 12.35 -2.78 -1.33
N GLU A 65 11.62 -3.34 -0.38
CA GLU A 65 10.97 -4.64 -0.51
C GLU A 65 9.44 -4.41 -0.54
N LEU A 66 8.82 -4.67 -1.69
CA LEU A 66 7.37 -4.51 -1.87
C LEU A 66 6.65 -5.84 -1.65
N VAL A 67 5.64 -5.88 -0.78
CA VAL A 67 4.88 -7.11 -0.43
C VAL A 67 3.37 -6.86 -0.48
N GLY A 68 2.64 -7.68 -1.25
CA GLY A 68 1.18 -7.66 -1.28
C GLY A 68 0.55 -8.46 -0.14
N LYS A 69 -0.45 -7.87 0.52
CA LYS A 69 -1.30 -8.49 1.55
C LYS A 69 -2.79 -8.27 1.23
N GLY A 70 -3.13 -8.48 -0.03
CA GLY A 70 -4.52 -8.43 -0.52
C GLY A 70 -5.25 -9.75 -0.33
N VAL A 71 -6.54 -9.68 0.02
CA VAL A 71 -7.42 -10.86 0.09
C VAL A 71 -8.76 -10.52 -0.55
N GLY A 72 -9.22 -11.39 -1.44
CA GLY A 72 -10.48 -11.19 -2.18
C GLY A 72 -11.69 -10.99 -1.26
N GLY A 73 -12.56 -10.04 -1.61
CA GLY A 73 -13.79 -9.73 -0.88
C GLY A 73 -13.63 -9.11 0.51
N ASN A 74 -12.39 -8.81 0.92
CA ASN A 74 -12.14 -8.15 2.20
C ASN A 74 -12.76 -6.76 2.24
N LYS A 75 -13.26 -6.44 3.43
CA LYS A 75 -13.74 -5.14 3.91
C LYS A 75 -12.85 -4.68 5.04
N ILE A 76 -13.10 -3.48 5.57
CA ILE A 76 -12.35 -2.96 6.72
C ILE A 76 -12.38 -3.92 7.93
N ARG A 77 -13.50 -4.58 8.20
CA ARG A 77 -13.65 -5.52 9.32
C ARG A 77 -12.75 -6.75 9.18
N ASP A 78 -12.53 -7.18 7.94
CA ASP A 78 -11.71 -8.35 7.65
C ASP A 78 -10.22 -8.01 7.81
N LEU A 79 -9.84 -6.76 7.53
CA LEU A 79 -8.50 -6.26 7.83
C LEU A 79 -8.24 -6.24 9.34
N LEU A 80 -9.19 -5.78 10.16
CA LEU A 80 -9.05 -5.76 11.63
C LEU A 80 -8.68 -7.13 12.20
N ALA A 81 -9.21 -8.21 11.62
CA ALA A 81 -8.93 -9.58 12.06
C ALA A 81 -7.51 -10.06 11.73
N ARG A 82 -6.82 -9.42 10.77
CA ARG A 82 -5.53 -9.89 10.24
C ARG A 82 -4.40 -8.85 10.25
N ILE A 83 -4.64 -7.62 10.71
CA ILE A 83 -3.60 -6.57 10.75
C ILE A 83 -2.38 -6.99 11.59
N GLU A 84 -2.58 -7.81 12.63
CA GLU A 84 -1.48 -8.24 13.49
C GLU A 84 -0.54 -9.19 12.74
N THR A 85 -1.08 -10.23 12.10
CA THR A 85 -0.30 -11.25 11.39
C THR A 85 0.24 -10.77 10.05
N ASP A 86 -0.58 -10.03 9.30
CA ASP A 86 -0.22 -9.63 7.94
C ASP A 86 0.67 -8.39 7.89
N VAL A 87 0.65 -7.55 8.94
CA VAL A 87 1.37 -6.28 8.95
C VAL A 87 2.26 -6.13 10.17
N ILE A 88 1.70 -6.09 11.38
CA ILE A 88 2.46 -5.69 12.58
C ILE A 88 3.64 -6.65 12.85
N GLN A 89 3.40 -7.96 12.77
CA GLN A 89 4.46 -8.97 12.95
C GLN A 89 5.52 -8.94 11.85
N GLN A 90 5.21 -8.38 10.68
CA GLN A 90 6.15 -8.25 9.56
C GLN A 90 7.09 -7.05 9.71
N GLN A 91 6.80 -6.15 10.65
CA GLN A 91 7.58 -4.94 10.97
C GLN A 91 7.93 -4.11 9.72
N PRO A 92 6.95 -3.69 8.90
CA PRO A 92 7.21 -2.85 7.74
C PRO A 92 7.55 -1.42 8.14
N ASP A 93 8.26 -0.72 7.27
CA ASP A 93 8.46 0.73 7.40
C ASP A 93 7.23 1.51 6.92
N ILE A 94 6.58 1.01 5.86
CA ILE A 94 5.50 1.70 5.14
C ILE A 94 4.33 0.74 4.88
N VAL A 95 3.10 1.23 5.07
CA VAL A 95 1.87 0.54 4.68
C VAL A 95 1.03 1.41 3.76
N PHE A 96 0.76 0.91 2.56
CA PHE A 96 -0.33 1.39 1.71
C PHE A 96 -1.60 0.65 2.10
N LEU A 97 -2.61 1.37 2.58
CA LEU A 97 -3.92 0.80 2.91
C LEU A 97 -4.94 1.23 1.86
N MET A 98 -5.33 0.29 0.99
CA MET A 98 -6.36 0.49 -0.04
C MET A 98 -7.53 -0.47 0.21
N ILE A 99 -8.62 0.06 0.75
CA ILE A 99 -9.81 -0.72 1.14
C ILE A 99 -11.05 0.16 1.07
N GLY A 100 -12.22 -0.44 0.79
CA GLY A 100 -13.49 0.28 0.77
C GLY A 100 -14.41 -0.10 -0.39
N ILE A 101 -13.87 -0.71 -1.45
CA ILE A 101 -14.67 -1.14 -2.60
C ILE A 101 -15.75 -2.14 -2.18
N ASN A 102 -15.38 -3.17 -1.41
CA ASN A 102 -16.35 -4.15 -0.93
C ASN A 102 -17.22 -3.61 0.21
N ASP A 103 -16.71 -2.66 1.00
CA ASP A 103 -17.49 -2.00 2.06
C ASP A 103 -18.68 -1.24 1.49
N VAL A 104 -18.55 -0.71 0.28
CA VAL A 104 -19.64 -0.08 -0.47
C VAL A 104 -20.41 -1.11 -1.32
N GLY A 105 -19.69 -1.89 -2.14
CA GLY A 105 -20.28 -2.73 -3.19
C GLY A 105 -21.11 -3.89 -2.67
N PHE A 106 -20.75 -4.47 -1.51
CA PHE A 106 -21.42 -5.69 -1.03
C PHE A 106 -22.84 -5.44 -0.51
N PHE A 107 -23.22 -4.20 -0.20
CA PHE A 107 -24.63 -3.87 0.04
C PHE A 107 -25.52 -4.19 -1.16
N THR A 108 -24.96 -4.18 -2.38
CA THR A 108 -25.68 -4.49 -3.62
C THR A 108 -25.31 -5.86 -4.18
N TRP A 109 -24.03 -6.20 -4.25
CA TRP A 109 -23.58 -7.44 -4.90
C TRP A 109 -23.77 -8.68 -4.04
N GLN A 110 -23.73 -8.54 -2.71
CA GLN A 110 -23.88 -9.64 -1.75
C GLN A 110 -24.74 -9.21 -0.55
N PRO A 111 -26.04 -8.94 -0.73
CA PRO A 111 -26.89 -8.34 0.32
C PRO A 111 -26.95 -9.13 1.63
N THR A 112 -26.76 -10.45 1.57
CA THR A 112 -26.72 -11.34 2.75
C THR A 112 -25.43 -11.19 3.57
N VAL A 113 -24.32 -10.86 2.92
CA VAL A 113 -23.01 -10.61 3.56
C VAL A 113 -22.89 -9.14 4.01
N GLY A 114 -23.44 -8.24 3.19
CA GLY A 114 -23.45 -6.80 3.41
C GLY A 114 -22.10 -6.12 3.23
N GLY A 115 -22.16 -4.81 3.00
CA GLY A 115 -21.02 -3.91 3.13
C GLY A 115 -20.71 -3.59 4.60
N THR A 116 -19.92 -2.55 4.82
CA THR A 116 -19.66 -2.01 6.17
C THR A 116 -20.21 -0.61 6.22
N PHE A 117 -21.07 -0.26 7.19
CA PHE A 117 -21.64 1.08 7.26
C PHE A 117 -20.58 2.17 7.52
N PRO A 118 -20.83 3.43 7.11
CA PRO A 118 -19.81 4.49 7.13
C PRO A 118 -19.19 4.75 8.52
N ASP A 119 -19.98 4.68 9.59
CA ASP A 119 -19.54 4.85 10.97
C ASP A 119 -18.61 3.72 11.42
N GLN A 120 -18.99 2.47 11.13
CA GLN A 120 -18.17 1.29 11.39
C GLN A 120 -16.88 1.30 10.57
N TYR A 121 -16.95 1.79 9.33
CA TYR A 121 -15.79 1.96 8.47
C TYR A 121 -14.82 3.02 9.03
N GLU A 122 -15.31 4.18 9.47
CA GLU A 122 -14.49 5.20 10.10
C GLU A 122 -13.80 4.68 11.38
N LEU A 123 -14.54 3.94 12.21
CA LEU A 123 -14.02 3.34 13.44
C LEU A 123 -12.93 2.31 13.15
N GLY A 124 -13.19 1.38 12.23
CA GLY A 124 -12.22 0.35 11.84
C GLY A 124 -10.96 0.96 11.24
N LEU A 125 -11.11 1.94 10.36
CA LEU A 125 -9.98 2.64 9.75
C LEU A 125 -9.14 3.39 10.78
N SER A 126 -9.79 4.12 11.70
CA SER A 126 -9.11 4.84 12.78
C SER A 126 -8.34 3.89 13.70
N TYR A 127 -8.91 2.72 14.00
CA TYR A 127 -8.25 1.69 14.80
C TYR A 127 -6.99 1.15 14.10
N ILE A 128 -7.09 0.78 12.83
CA ILE A 128 -5.94 0.27 12.06
C ILE A 128 -4.82 1.30 12.04
N VAL A 129 -5.12 2.56 11.68
CA VAL A 129 -4.12 3.63 11.61
C VAL A 129 -3.40 3.81 12.94
N LYS A 130 -4.15 3.89 14.04
CA LYS A 130 -3.57 4.05 15.38
C LYS A 130 -2.64 2.88 15.74
N ARG A 131 -3.08 1.64 15.50
CA ARG A 131 -2.28 0.44 15.78
C ARG A 131 -0.98 0.39 14.99
N LEU A 132 -0.99 0.82 13.73
CA LEU A 132 0.23 0.89 12.90
C LEU A 132 1.16 2.01 13.38
N GLN A 133 0.64 3.19 13.72
CA GLN A 133 1.44 4.30 14.23
C GLN A 133 2.06 4.03 15.62
N GLU A 134 1.38 3.27 16.49
CA GLU A 134 1.92 2.76 17.76
C GLU A 134 3.16 1.87 17.55
N LYS A 135 3.35 1.35 16.35
CA LYS A 135 4.51 0.56 15.92
C LYS A 135 5.50 1.35 15.06
N HIS A 136 5.35 2.68 15.00
CA HIS A 136 6.15 3.59 14.17
C HIS A 136 6.11 3.28 12.68
N ILE A 137 5.04 2.63 12.20
CA ILE A 137 4.83 2.32 10.79
C ILE A 137 4.23 3.54 10.09
N SER A 138 4.82 3.95 8.96
CA SER A 138 4.29 5.04 8.14
C SER A 138 3.07 4.56 7.34
N VAL A 139 1.92 5.19 7.53
CA VAL A 139 0.68 4.80 6.85
C VAL A 139 0.34 5.77 5.71
N ILE A 140 0.00 5.21 4.55
CA ILE A 140 -0.55 5.92 3.40
C ILE A 140 -1.96 5.40 3.17
N LEU A 141 -2.96 6.23 3.49
CA LEU A 141 -4.36 5.90 3.24
C LEU A 141 -4.71 6.17 1.79
N CYS A 142 -5.05 5.12 1.05
CA CYS A 142 -5.41 5.17 -0.36
C CYS A 142 -6.91 4.94 -0.49
N THR A 143 -7.64 5.91 -1.04
CA THR A 143 -9.09 5.78 -1.24
C THR A 143 -9.46 4.53 -2.04
N PRO A 144 -10.67 3.96 -1.93
CA PRO A 144 -11.14 2.99 -2.91
C PRO A 144 -11.11 3.62 -4.32
N THR A 145 -10.87 2.84 -5.38
CA THR A 145 -10.76 3.35 -6.75
C THR A 145 -12.13 3.76 -7.31
N ILE A 146 -12.78 2.88 -8.07
CA ILE A 146 -14.06 3.12 -8.75
C ILE A 146 -14.91 1.85 -8.79
N ILE A 147 -16.22 2.05 -8.94
CA ILE A 147 -17.18 1.00 -9.31
C ILE A 147 -17.90 1.52 -10.55
N GLY A 148 -17.48 1.03 -11.72
CA GLY A 148 -17.90 1.56 -13.01
C GLY A 148 -17.06 2.76 -13.47
N GLU A 149 -17.03 2.95 -14.78
CA GLU A 149 -16.16 3.92 -15.46
C GLU A 149 -16.92 5.08 -16.12
N LYS A 150 -18.24 5.16 -15.89
CA LYS A 150 -19.03 6.27 -16.43
C LYS A 150 -18.53 7.58 -15.83
N LYS A 151 -18.52 8.63 -16.65
CA LYS A 151 -18.10 9.97 -16.27
C LYS A 151 -19.16 10.67 -15.43
N HIS A 152 -18.77 11.84 -14.89
CA HIS A 152 -19.68 12.79 -14.22
C HIS A 152 -20.43 12.24 -13.00
N GLY A 153 -19.85 11.27 -12.29
CA GLY A 153 -20.49 10.71 -11.09
C GLY A 153 -21.77 9.92 -11.40
N SER A 154 -21.90 9.40 -12.62
CA SER A 154 -23.11 8.73 -13.09
C SER A 154 -23.12 7.22 -12.81
N ASN A 155 -22.10 6.69 -12.13
CA ASN A 155 -22.15 5.29 -11.67
C ASN A 155 -23.04 5.19 -10.42
N PRO A 156 -23.81 4.10 -10.26
CA PRO A 156 -24.77 3.97 -9.16
C PRO A 156 -24.18 4.12 -7.75
N MET A 157 -22.89 3.83 -7.58
CA MET A 157 -22.21 3.82 -6.28
C MET A 157 -21.26 5.00 -6.07
N ASP A 158 -21.23 5.98 -6.97
CA ASP A 158 -20.25 7.07 -6.90
C ASP A 158 -20.41 7.90 -5.62
N LYS A 159 -21.65 8.21 -5.23
CA LYS A 159 -21.94 8.97 -4.01
C LYS A 159 -21.42 8.25 -2.75
N GLN A 160 -21.61 6.93 -2.68
CA GLN A 160 -21.14 6.13 -1.55
C GLN A 160 -19.61 6.05 -1.56
N LEU A 161 -18.97 5.80 -2.70
CA LEU A 161 -17.51 5.79 -2.78
C LEU A 161 -16.89 7.15 -2.40
N ASP A 162 -17.52 8.26 -2.79
CA ASP A 162 -17.12 9.62 -2.39
C ASP A 162 -17.22 9.81 -0.87
N GLN A 163 -18.28 9.28 -0.25
CA GLN A 163 -18.44 9.30 1.20
C GLN A 163 -17.31 8.54 1.92
N TYR A 164 -16.93 7.36 1.43
CA TYR A 164 -15.88 6.54 2.06
C TYR A 164 -14.50 7.16 1.83
N ALA A 165 -14.26 7.73 0.65
CA ALA A 165 -13.06 8.52 0.37
C ALA A 165 -12.94 9.74 1.31
N ALA A 166 -14.04 10.45 1.56
CA ALA A 166 -14.08 11.57 2.50
C ALA A 166 -13.80 11.11 3.95
N ILE A 167 -14.29 9.94 4.36
CA ILE A 167 -13.96 9.35 5.66
C ILE A 167 -12.47 9.05 5.74
N MET A 168 -11.87 8.43 4.71
CA MET A 168 -10.43 8.17 4.71
C MET A 168 -9.63 9.47 4.80
N GLN A 169 -10.03 10.52 4.09
CA GLN A 169 -9.39 11.83 4.17
C GLN A 169 -9.48 12.44 5.57
N LYS A 170 -10.65 12.35 6.21
CA LYS A 170 -10.88 12.80 7.58
C LYS A 170 -9.97 12.06 8.57
N VAL A 171 -9.89 10.74 8.46
CA VAL A 171 -9.02 9.91 9.32
C VAL A 171 -7.55 10.23 9.07
N ALA A 172 -7.14 10.40 7.81
CA ALA A 172 -5.76 10.77 7.47
C ALA A 172 -5.37 12.10 8.12
N LYS A 173 -6.22 13.13 7.96
CA LYS A 173 -6.01 14.45 8.56
C LYS A 173 -5.94 14.39 10.09
N LYS A 174 -6.84 13.63 10.72
CA LYS A 174 -6.90 13.49 12.18
C LYS A 174 -5.65 12.85 12.76
N ASN A 175 -5.06 11.88 12.05
CA ASN A 175 -3.92 11.11 12.54
C ASN A 175 -2.57 11.56 11.93
N GLY A 176 -2.57 12.58 11.08
CA GLY A 176 -1.35 13.07 10.41
C GLY A 176 -0.72 12.04 9.46
N THR A 177 -1.50 11.14 8.88
CA THR A 177 -0.97 10.15 7.91
C THR A 177 -0.91 10.74 6.51
N LEU A 178 -0.11 10.12 5.65
CA LEU A 178 -0.15 10.42 4.22
C LEU A 178 -1.50 9.96 3.63
N PHE A 179 -1.94 10.68 2.60
CA PHE A 179 -3.23 10.45 1.94
C PHE A 179 -3.07 10.44 0.43
N CYS A 180 -3.54 9.37 -0.21
CA CYS A 180 -3.56 9.17 -1.65
C CYS A 180 -5.01 9.11 -2.14
N ASN A 181 -5.45 10.15 -2.85
CA ASN A 181 -6.79 10.20 -3.44
C ASN A 181 -6.83 9.53 -4.82
N ILE A 182 -6.55 8.22 -4.85
CA ILE A 182 -6.54 7.43 -6.09
C ILE A 182 -7.92 7.44 -6.78
N ARG A 183 -9.02 7.58 -6.03
CA ARG A 183 -10.38 7.75 -6.58
C ARG A 183 -10.46 8.94 -7.53
N LYS A 184 -9.98 10.10 -7.06
CA LYS A 184 -9.95 11.33 -7.86
C LYS A 184 -9.10 11.14 -9.11
N VAL A 185 -7.94 10.47 -8.99
CA VAL A 185 -7.07 10.17 -10.14
C VAL A 185 -7.81 9.33 -11.19
N PHE A 186 -8.54 8.30 -10.78
CA PHE A 186 -9.36 7.50 -11.71
C PHE A 186 -10.46 8.32 -12.38
N ILE A 187 -11.22 9.09 -11.60
CA ILE A 187 -12.31 9.93 -12.12
C ILE A 187 -11.77 10.96 -13.11
N ASP A 188 -10.67 11.63 -12.79
CA ASP A 188 -10.09 12.66 -13.65
C ASP A 188 -9.49 12.07 -14.92
N THR A 189 -8.83 10.91 -14.82
CA THR A 189 -8.33 10.19 -16.00
C THR A 189 -9.48 9.80 -16.93
N LEU A 190 -10.56 9.20 -16.41
CA LEU A 190 -11.70 8.74 -17.20
C LEU A 190 -12.44 9.87 -17.94
N LYS A 191 -12.42 11.10 -17.42
CA LYS A 191 -12.97 12.26 -18.15
C LYS A 191 -12.32 12.43 -19.52
N THR A 192 -11.03 12.15 -19.60
CA THR A 192 -10.22 12.30 -20.82
C THR A 192 -10.27 11.06 -21.70
N ILE A 193 -10.16 9.86 -21.10
CA ILE A 193 -9.92 8.62 -21.86
C ILE A 193 -11.18 7.76 -22.10
N ASN A 194 -12.35 8.17 -21.60
CA ASN A 194 -13.64 7.50 -21.83
C ASN A 194 -14.62 8.42 -22.61
N PRO A 195 -14.34 8.76 -23.89
CA PRO A 195 -15.20 9.67 -24.66
C PRO A 195 -16.64 9.14 -24.78
N ASN A 196 -16.77 7.81 -24.95
CA ASN A 196 -18.05 7.13 -25.18
C ASN A 196 -18.81 6.78 -23.89
N ASN A 197 -18.35 7.23 -22.72
CA ASN A 197 -19.00 6.99 -21.43
C ASN A 197 -19.30 5.50 -21.15
N GLN A 198 -18.36 4.63 -21.53
CA GLN A 198 -18.44 3.19 -21.31
C GLN A 198 -18.48 2.88 -19.81
N GLN A 199 -19.17 1.80 -19.45
CA GLN A 199 -19.29 1.38 -18.06
C GLN A 199 -18.03 0.66 -17.53
N LYS A 200 -17.28 0.00 -18.43
CA LYS A 200 -16.02 -0.71 -18.16
C LYS A 200 -15.19 -0.86 -19.43
N GLY A 201 -13.95 -1.33 -19.27
CA GLY A 201 -13.05 -1.71 -20.35
C GLY A 201 -11.93 -0.70 -20.60
N ILE A 202 -12.05 0.51 -20.05
CA ILE A 202 -11.04 1.56 -20.21
C ILE A 202 -9.90 1.36 -19.20
N LEU A 203 -10.22 1.23 -17.91
CA LEU A 203 -9.25 1.02 -16.82
C LEU A 203 -9.49 -0.29 -16.04
N THR A 204 -10.65 -0.90 -16.21
CA THR A 204 -11.11 -2.08 -15.50
C THR A 204 -11.60 -3.15 -16.48
N VAL A 205 -11.56 -4.41 -16.04
CA VAL A 205 -12.06 -5.55 -16.81
C VAL A 205 -13.56 -5.78 -16.52
N ASP A 206 -13.99 -5.58 -15.27
CA ASP A 206 -15.32 -5.96 -14.79
C ASP A 206 -16.04 -4.85 -14.02
N ASN A 207 -15.67 -3.59 -14.26
CA ASN A 207 -16.08 -2.38 -13.53
C ASN A 207 -15.36 -2.18 -12.18
N VAL A 208 -14.55 -3.12 -11.70
CA VAL A 208 -13.89 -3.05 -10.39
C VAL A 208 -12.41 -3.39 -10.46
N HIS A 209 -12.05 -4.50 -11.08
CA HIS A 209 -10.68 -5.01 -11.14
C HIS A 209 -9.94 -4.43 -12.34
N MET A 210 -8.68 -4.06 -12.12
CA MET A 210 -7.89 -3.30 -13.07
C MET A 210 -7.50 -4.12 -14.31
N ASN A 211 -7.54 -3.48 -15.48
CA ASN A 211 -6.76 -3.94 -16.63
C ASN A 211 -5.32 -3.41 -16.52
N GLU A 212 -4.49 -3.64 -17.55
CA GLU A 212 -3.11 -3.15 -17.57
C GLU A 212 -3.01 -1.62 -17.37
N LYS A 213 -3.87 -0.83 -18.03
CA LYS A 213 -3.89 0.64 -17.90
C LYS A 213 -4.29 1.09 -16.50
N GLY A 214 -5.27 0.43 -15.89
CA GLY A 214 -5.67 0.69 -14.50
C GLY A 214 -4.56 0.37 -13.51
N ASN A 215 -3.89 -0.77 -13.67
CA ASN A 215 -2.74 -1.15 -12.83
C ASN A 215 -1.59 -0.15 -12.97
N LYS A 216 -1.27 0.25 -14.20
CA LYS A 216 -0.27 1.28 -14.48
C LYS A 216 -0.60 2.60 -13.79
N LEU A 217 -1.86 3.05 -13.87
CA LEU A 217 -2.30 4.29 -13.21
C LEU A 217 -2.12 4.23 -11.69
N ILE A 218 -2.44 3.10 -11.05
CA ILE A 218 -2.19 2.91 -9.61
C ILE A 218 -0.69 2.94 -9.32
N ALA A 219 0.12 2.21 -10.07
CA ALA A 219 1.58 2.15 -9.87
C ALA A 219 2.22 3.53 -9.96
N GLU A 220 1.92 4.29 -11.01
CA GLU A 220 2.43 5.66 -11.22
C GLU A 220 1.96 6.63 -10.13
N THR A 221 0.75 6.41 -9.59
CA THR A 221 0.24 7.23 -8.48
C THR A 221 0.93 6.89 -7.15
N PHE A 222 1.30 5.63 -6.92
CA PHE A 222 1.87 5.17 -5.66
C PHE A 222 3.38 5.37 -5.57
N LEU A 223 4.12 5.24 -6.67
CA LEU A 223 5.58 5.38 -6.71
C LEU A 223 6.12 6.66 -6.04
N PRO A 224 5.53 7.86 -6.23
CA PRO A 224 6.04 9.10 -5.61
C PRO A 224 6.01 9.12 -4.07
N PHE A 225 5.27 8.20 -3.44
CA PHE A 225 5.27 8.04 -1.99
C PHE A 225 6.49 7.26 -1.48
N LEU A 226 7.20 6.54 -2.36
CA LEU A 226 8.47 5.87 -2.05
C LEU A 226 9.62 6.86 -2.34
N LYS A 227 10.12 7.54 -1.31
CA LYS A 227 11.25 8.49 -1.39
C LYS A 227 12.52 7.91 -0.77
#